data_AF-A0A829H6I7-F1
#
_entry.id   AF-A0A829H6I7-F1
#
_cell.length_a   1.000
_cell.length_b   1.000
_cell.length_c   1.000
_cell.angle_alpha   90.00
_cell.angle_beta   90.00
_cell.angle_gamma   90.00
#
_symmetry.space_group_name_H-M   'P 1'
#
loop_
_entity.id
_entity.type
_entity.pdbx_description
1 polymer ?
#
loop_
_entity_poly.entity_id
_entity_poly.type
_entity_poly.pdbx_seq_one_letter_code
_entity_poly.pdbx_strand_id
1 'polypeptide(L)'
;MNFAGAQLTENELMRLTVSNIAQATSLPALIQEHGRWCCQRCGDRKPVQLPDGRFYCSACVSLGRLTNRDLLYRFEQPHRPVGDGLLTWHGTLTPAQQKASTALQTSVTAGADHLIWTVTGAGKTEMLFPTISQMVQQGKRVAIVSPRIDVIRELAPRLRTAFETTPIAVRYGGHFDQTDSDLVLATVHQLLRFHRAFDLIVV
;
A
#
# COMPACT_ATOMS: atom_id res chain seq x y z
N MET A 1 9.66 6.64 13.05
CA MET A 1 8.88 6.35 11.82
C MET A 1 9.54 5.17 11.14
N ASN A 2 8.80 4.08 10.94
CA ASN A 2 9.31 2.93 10.20
C ASN A 2 9.13 3.19 8.70
N PHE A 3 10.24 3.23 7.98
CA PHE A 3 10.25 3.39 6.53
C PHE A 3 10.35 2.06 5.79
N ALA A 4 10.24 0.90 6.45
CA ALA A 4 10.40 -0.40 5.80
C ALA A 4 9.49 -0.52 4.57
N GLY A 5 10.11 -0.80 3.42
CA GLY A 5 9.46 -0.89 2.12
C GLY A 5 9.02 0.45 1.52
N ALA A 6 9.34 1.61 2.12
CA ALA A 6 9.05 2.90 1.53
C ALA A 6 10.00 3.21 0.36
N GLN A 7 9.48 3.93 -0.63
CA GLN A 7 10.20 4.42 -1.80
C GLN A 7 9.81 5.88 -2.06
N LEU A 8 10.69 6.79 -1.65
CA LEU A 8 10.40 8.21 -1.58
C LEU A 8 11.28 9.02 -2.54
N THR A 9 10.82 10.20 -2.93
CA THR A 9 11.65 11.22 -3.60
C THR A 9 12.38 12.07 -2.57
N GLU A 10 13.38 12.82 -3.01
CA GLU A 10 14.07 13.80 -2.16
C GLU A 10 13.09 14.81 -1.52
N ASN A 11 12.16 15.34 -2.32
CA ASN A 11 11.12 16.26 -1.83
C ASN A 11 10.22 15.62 -0.77
N GLU A 12 9.93 14.33 -0.89
CA GLU A 12 9.11 13.61 0.09
C GLU A 12 9.88 13.34 1.38
N LEU A 13 11.17 13.02 1.29
CA LEU A 13 12.06 12.88 2.45
C LEU A 13 12.19 14.18 3.24
N MET A 14 12.41 15.30 2.54
CA MET A 14 12.51 16.63 3.18
C MET A 14 11.24 16.99 3.95
N ARG A 15 10.06 16.67 3.40
CA ARG A 15 8.76 16.91 4.06
C ARG A 15 8.53 16.07 5.31
N LEU A 16 9.08 14.86 5.34
CA LEU A 16 8.93 13.92 6.45
C LEU A 16 10.01 14.10 7.53
N THR A 17 10.83 15.16 7.43
CA THR A 17 11.93 15.49 8.35
C THR A 17 12.84 14.29 8.67
N VAL A 18 13.03 13.41 7.68
CA VAL A 18 13.80 12.18 7.85
C VAL A 18 15.27 12.53 8.06
N SER A 19 15.72 12.46 9.30
CA SER A 19 17.05 12.89 9.70
C SER A 19 18.16 11.90 9.30
N ASN A 20 17.79 10.68 8.88
CA ASN A 20 18.77 9.64 8.52
C ASN A 20 18.43 8.94 7.20
N ILE A 21 18.84 9.55 6.09
CA ILE A 21 18.78 8.99 4.73
C ILE A 21 19.82 7.86 4.56
N ALA A 22 20.76 7.69 5.50
CA ALA A 22 21.84 6.71 5.36
C ALA A 22 21.37 5.24 5.27
N GLN A 23 20.14 4.95 5.68
CA GLN A 23 19.53 3.61 5.56
C GLN A 23 18.82 3.39 4.22
N ALA A 24 18.73 4.41 3.38
CA ALA A 24 18.06 4.30 2.08
C ALA A 24 19.06 4.00 0.96
N THR A 25 18.67 3.08 0.08
CA THR A 25 19.34 2.85 -1.20
C THR A 25 18.85 3.88 -2.20
N SER A 26 19.76 4.66 -2.80
CA SER A 26 19.44 5.62 -3.84
C SER A 26 19.47 4.96 -5.23
N LEU A 27 18.44 5.21 -6.04
CA LEU A 27 18.26 4.61 -7.36
C LEU A 27 17.76 5.65 -8.36
N PRO A 28 18.10 5.56 -9.65
CA PRO A 28 17.52 6.43 -10.67
C PRO A 28 15.99 6.28 -10.73
N ALA A 29 15.24 7.38 -10.81
CA ALA A 29 13.79 7.30 -10.90
C ALA A 29 13.31 6.68 -12.23
N LEU A 30 14.04 6.94 -13.32
CA LEU A 30 13.82 6.31 -14.62
C LEU A 30 15.09 5.60 -15.09
N ILE A 31 14.93 4.40 -15.65
CA ILE A 31 16.02 3.59 -16.23
C ILE A 31 15.70 3.25 -17.68
N GLN A 32 16.70 2.94 -18.50
CA GLN A 32 16.50 2.40 -19.83
C GLN A 32 16.60 0.88 -19.81
N GLU A 33 15.54 0.21 -20.23
CA GLU A 33 15.49 -1.25 -20.45
C GLU A 33 15.19 -1.51 -21.93
N HIS A 34 16.07 -2.23 -22.63
CA HIS A 34 15.89 -2.56 -24.06
C HIS A 34 15.57 -1.33 -24.94
N GLY A 35 16.25 -0.20 -24.69
CA GLY A 35 16.05 1.04 -25.44
C GLY A 35 14.77 1.82 -25.11
N ARG A 36 14.00 1.39 -24.10
CA ARG A 36 12.81 2.10 -23.63
C ARG A 36 12.99 2.56 -22.19
N TRP A 37 12.58 3.80 -21.92
CA TRP A 37 12.58 4.31 -20.55
C TRP A 37 11.47 3.65 -19.72
N CYS A 38 11.79 3.31 -18.47
CA CYS A 38 10.91 2.68 -17.49
C CYS A 38 10.98 3.45 -16.16
N CYS A 39 9.83 3.80 -15.60
CA CYS A 39 9.75 4.43 -14.28
C CYS A 39 9.92 3.39 -13.17
N GLN A 40 10.93 3.53 -12.34
CA GLN A 40 11.19 2.64 -11.20
C GLN A 40 10.18 2.79 -10.05
N ARG A 41 9.31 3.81 -10.08
CA ARG A 41 8.23 3.99 -9.10
C ARG A 41 6.97 3.20 -9.44
N CYS A 42 6.43 3.39 -10.64
CA CYS A 42 5.14 2.82 -11.04
C CYS A 42 5.25 1.74 -12.12
N GLY A 43 6.43 1.51 -12.70
CA GLY A 43 6.63 0.56 -13.79
C GLY A 43 6.16 1.04 -15.17
N ASP A 44 5.69 2.28 -15.31
CA ASP A 44 5.26 2.82 -16.60
C ASP A 44 6.44 2.91 -17.58
N ARG A 45 6.20 2.44 -18.81
CA ARG A 45 7.19 2.34 -19.90
C ARG A 45 6.96 3.40 -20.98
N LYS A 46 6.10 4.39 -20.73
CA LYS A 46 5.75 5.47 -21.66
C LYS A 46 6.05 6.87 -21.10
N PRO A 47 7.28 7.15 -20.61
CA PRO A 47 7.62 8.50 -20.20
C PRO A 47 7.67 9.45 -21.38
N VAL A 48 7.39 10.72 -21.10
CA VAL A 48 7.26 11.78 -22.09
C VAL A 48 8.55 12.60 -22.10
N GLN A 49 9.02 12.96 -23.29
CA GLN A 49 10.20 13.82 -23.45
C GLN A 49 9.83 15.29 -23.22
N LEU A 50 10.63 16.00 -22.45
CA LEU A 50 10.55 17.44 -22.23
C LEU A 50 11.33 18.19 -23.32
N PRO A 51 11.02 19.49 -23.56
CA PRO A 51 11.75 20.30 -24.54
C PRO A 51 13.26 20.40 -24.30
N ASP A 52 13.71 20.20 -23.06
CA ASP A 52 15.13 20.22 -22.67
C ASP A 52 15.82 18.85 -22.79
N GLY A 53 15.16 17.88 -23.42
CA GLY A 53 15.69 16.54 -23.67
C GLY A 53 15.56 15.56 -22.49
N ARG A 54 15.10 16.00 -21.32
CA ARG A 54 14.79 15.09 -20.20
C ARG A 54 13.55 14.25 -20.49
N PHE A 55 13.40 13.15 -19.79
CA PHE A 55 12.19 12.32 -19.81
C PHE A 55 11.54 12.37 -18.44
N TYR A 56 10.20 12.40 -18.39
CA TYR A 56 9.45 12.32 -17.15
C TYR A 56 8.32 11.29 -17.21
N CYS A 57 8.01 10.69 -16.06
CA CYS A 57 6.89 9.77 -15.93
C CYS A 57 5.57 10.55 -15.79
N SER A 58 4.68 10.43 -16.78
CA SER A 58 3.36 11.06 -16.75
C SER A 58 2.45 10.44 -15.68
N ALA A 59 2.52 9.13 -15.48
CA ALA A 59 1.75 8.42 -14.45
C ALA A 59 2.06 8.85 -13.00
N CYS A 60 3.28 9.33 -12.73
CA CYS A 60 3.67 9.79 -11.38
C CYS A 60 3.50 11.29 -11.15
N VAL A 61 3.07 12.08 -12.14
CA VAL A 61 2.97 13.55 -12.02
C VAL A 61 2.19 14.00 -10.78
N SER A 62 1.07 13.35 -10.47
CA SER A 62 0.23 13.68 -9.30
C SER A 62 0.89 13.35 -7.95
N LEU A 63 1.87 12.46 -7.93
CA LEU A 63 2.65 12.10 -6.74
C LEU A 63 3.91 12.96 -6.56
N GLY A 64 4.25 13.75 -7.56
CA GLY A 64 5.54 14.40 -7.72
C GLY A 64 6.20 13.89 -8.99
N ARG A 65 6.36 14.79 -9.97
CA ARG A 65 6.99 14.50 -11.26
C ARG A 65 8.38 13.88 -11.03
N LEU A 66 8.58 12.70 -11.62
CA LEU A 66 9.86 12.01 -11.67
C LEU A 66 10.43 12.14 -13.08
N THR A 67 11.69 12.56 -13.16
CA THR A 67 12.48 12.69 -14.37
C THR A 67 13.64 11.70 -14.37
N ASN A 68 14.27 11.50 -15.53
CA ASN A 68 15.49 10.70 -15.66
C ASN A 68 16.73 11.28 -14.93
N ARG A 69 16.59 12.43 -14.27
CA ARG A 69 17.62 13.00 -13.38
C ARG A 69 17.29 12.85 -11.90
N ASP A 70 16.07 12.45 -11.56
CA ASP A 70 15.65 12.33 -10.17
C ASP A 70 16.06 10.98 -9.59
N LEU A 71 16.18 10.93 -8.27
CA LEU A 71 16.44 9.71 -7.51
C LEU A 71 15.20 9.27 -6.72
N LEU A 72 15.10 7.97 -6.53
CA LEU A 72 14.22 7.31 -5.57
C LEU A 72 15.08 6.76 -4.43
N TYR A 73 14.58 6.90 -3.21
CA TYR A 73 15.21 6.43 -1.99
C TYR A 73 14.38 5.28 -1.44
N ARG A 74 14.91 4.06 -1.54
CA ARG A 74 14.26 2.83 -1.06
C ARG A 74 14.78 2.42 0.30
N PHE A 75 13.88 2.10 1.21
CA PHE A 75 14.19 1.66 2.56
C PHE A 75 13.94 0.16 2.68
N GLU A 76 14.93 -0.64 2.31
CA GLU A 76 14.81 -2.11 2.23
C GLU A 76 15.11 -2.80 3.57
N GLN A 77 15.12 -2.04 4.66
CA GLN A 77 15.30 -2.58 6.00
C GLN A 77 14.19 -3.58 6.36
N PRO A 78 14.52 -4.64 7.13
CA PRO A 78 13.52 -5.59 7.61
C PRO A 78 12.39 -4.87 8.34
N HIS A 79 11.16 -5.22 7.97
CA HIS A 79 9.99 -4.72 8.67
C HIS A 79 9.91 -5.32 10.07
N ARG A 80 9.53 -4.50 11.05
CA ARG A 80 9.24 -4.95 12.41
C ARG A 80 7.72 -4.97 12.58
N PRO A 81 7.11 -6.12 12.91
CA PRO A 81 5.67 -6.21 13.10
C PRO A 81 5.13 -5.17 14.09
N VAL A 82 4.01 -4.55 13.73
CA VAL A 82 3.30 -3.55 14.55
C VAL A 82 1.80 -3.79 14.49
N GLY A 83 1.21 -3.93 15.68
CA GLY A 83 -0.20 -4.22 15.85
C GLY A 83 -0.43 -5.67 16.26
N ASP A 84 -1.50 -5.88 17.01
CA ASP A 84 -1.87 -7.20 17.54
C ASP A 84 -2.75 -8.00 16.57
N GLY A 85 -3.35 -7.35 15.57
CA GLY A 85 -4.28 -7.97 14.63
C GLY A 85 -5.53 -8.51 15.30
N LEU A 86 -5.87 -8.07 16.52
CA LEU A 86 -7.03 -8.57 17.24
C LEU A 86 -8.31 -8.05 16.61
N LEU A 87 -9.18 -8.99 16.25
CA LEU A 87 -10.48 -8.68 15.69
C LEU A 87 -11.45 -8.34 16.83
N THR A 88 -11.86 -7.07 16.92
CA THR A 88 -12.84 -6.56 17.89
C THR A 88 -14.25 -6.50 17.30
N TRP A 89 -14.42 -6.84 16.02
CA TRP A 89 -15.74 -6.94 15.40
C TRP A 89 -16.56 -8.12 15.96
N HIS A 90 -17.73 -7.82 16.51
CA HIS A 90 -18.65 -8.80 17.11
C HIS A 90 -19.80 -9.25 16.20
N GLY A 91 -19.79 -8.87 14.92
CA GLY A 91 -20.82 -9.30 13.97
C GLY A 91 -20.69 -10.79 13.61
N THR A 92 -21.67 -11.31 12.88
CA THR A 92 -21.67 -12.71 12.42
C THR A 92 -21.79 -12.74 10.90
N LEU A 93 -20.88 -13.46 10.25
CA LEU A 93 -20.95 -13.71 8.82
C LEU A 93 -22.12 -14.66 8.53
N THR A 94 -22.88 -14.37 7.46
CA THR A 94 -23.84 -15.35 6.94
C THR A 94 -23.11 -16.62 6.48
N PRO A 95 -23.78 -17.78 6.35
CA PRO A 95 -23.13 -19.00 5.89
C PRO A 95 -22.39 -18.85 4.54
N ALA A 96 -22.94 -18.06 3.61
CA ALA A 96 -22.31 -17.76 2.33
C ALA A 96 -21.06 -16.88 2.49
N GLN A 97 -21.13 -15.85 3.33
CA GLN A 97 -19.99 -14.98 3.66
C GLN A 97 -18.88 -15.75 4.36
N GLN A 98 -19.23 -16.63 5.30
CA GLN A 98 -18.27 -17.47 6.02
C GLN A 98 -17.53 -18.40 5.07
N LYS A 99 -18.26 -19.06 4.14
CA LYS A 99 -17.66 -19.90 3.10
C LYS A 99 -16.66 -19.12 2.23
N ALA A 100 -17.03 -17.91 1.80
CA ALA A 100 -16.15 -17.04 1.01
C ALA A 100 -14.92 -16.59 1.82
N SER A 101 -15.11 -16.18 3.08
CA SER A 101 -14.04 -15.75 3.98
C SER A 101 -13.03 -16.87 4.25
N THR A 102 -13.52 -18.10 4.49
CA THR A 102 -12.65 -19.27 4.67
C THR A 102 -11.90 -19.62 3.38
N ALA A 103 -12.54 -19.53 2.21
CA ALA A 103 -11.86 -19.75 0.92
C ALA A 103 -10.76 -18.71 0.66
N LEU A 104 -11.01 -17.45 1.03
CA LEU A 104 -10.01 -16.37 1.00
C LEU A 104 -8.82 -16.70 1.91
N GLN A 105 -9.06 -17.06 3.17
CA GLN A 105 -7.99 -17.42 4.12
C GLN A 105 -7.12 -18.56 3.60
N THR A 106 -7.72 -19.60 3.02
CA THR A 106 -6.99 -20.72 2.43
C THR A 106 -6.10 -20.26 1.27
N SER A 107 -6.62 -19.42 0.39
CA SER A 107 -5.87 -18.92 -0.79
C SER A 107 -4.70 -18.04 -0.37
N VAL A 108 -4.93 -17.10 0.56
CA VAL A 108 -3.89 -16.21 1.09
C VAL A 108 -2.82 -16.99 1.85
N THR A 109 -3.20 -18.01 2.62
CA THR A 109 -2.24 -18.88 3.31
C THR A 109 -1.36 -19.66 2.33
N ALA A 110 -1.91 -20.03 1.18
CA ALA A 110 -1.17 -20.66 0.09
C ALA A 110 -0.36 -19.66 -0.77
N GLY A 111 -0.44 -18.35 -0.51
CA GLY A 111 0.20 -17.32 -1.32
C GLY A 111 -0.41 -17.15 -2.71
N ALA A 112 -1.69 -17.52 -2.88
CA ALA A 112 -2.40 -17.47 -4.15
C ALA A 112 -3.37 -16.29 -4.24
N ASP A 113 -3.55 -15.77 -5.45
CA ASP A 113 -4.55 -14.75 -5.76
C ASP A 113 -5.98 -15.28 -5.52
N HIS A 114 -6.88 -14.41 -5.08
CA HIS A 114 -8.28 -14.77 -4.82
C HIS A 114 -9.24 -13.69 -5.29
N LEU A 115 -10.33 -14.10 -5.95
CA LEU A 115 -11.40 -13.21 -6.41
C LEU A 115 -12.70 -13.45 -5.63
N ILE A 116 -13.14 -12.44 -4.88
CA ILE A 116 -14.45 -12.48 -4.19
C ILE A 116 -15.53 -11.98 -5.15
N TRP A 117 -16.23 -12.90 -5.80
CA TRP A 117 -17.32 -12.57 -6.72
C TRP A 117 -18.66 -12.38 -5.99
N THR A 118 -19.10 -11.13 -5.81
CA THR A 118 -20.35 -10.81 -5.08
C THR A 118 -21.02 -9.52 -5.57
N VAL A 119 -22.34 -9.43 -5.37
CA VAL A 119 -23.12 -8.21 -5.64
C VAL A 119 -22.81 -7.08 -4.65
N THR A 120 -23.18 -5.84 -4.97
CA THR A 120 -23.07 -4.69 -4.05
C THR A 120 -23.88 -4.91 -2.78
N GLY A 121 -23.35 -4.51 -1.62
CA GLY A 121 -24.02 -4.71 -0.34
C GLY A 121 -23.91 -6.11 0.27
N ALA A 122 -23.20 -7.05 -0.37
CA ALA A 122 -23.04 -8.42 0.13
C ALA A 122 -22.13 -8.56 1.37
N GLY A 123 -21.63 -7.45 1.95
CA GLY A 123 -20.72 -7.48 3.10
C GLY A 123 -19.30 -7.92 2.74
N LYS A 124 -18.77 -7.48 1.58
CA LYS A 124 -17.41 -7.81 1.14
C LYS A 124 -16.36 -7.45 2.19
N THR A 125 -16.53 -6.31 2.86
CA THR A 125 -15.57 -5.81 3.85
C THR A 125 -15.47 -6.75 5.06
N GLU A 126 -16.60 -7.17 5.61
CA GLU A 126 -16.66 -8.06 6.78
C GLU A 126 -16.05 -9.43 6.46
N MET A 127 -16.19 -9.93 5.23
CA MET A 127 -15.54 -11.18 4.78
C MET A 127 -14.00 -11.11 4.85
N LEU A 128 -13.40 -9.91 4.75
CA LEU A 128 -11.95 -9.73 4.78
C LEU A 128 -11.39 -9.80 6.20
N PHE A 129 -12.19 -9.47 7.21
CA PHE A 129 -11.72 -9.27 8.59
C PHE A 129 -10.96 -10.47 9.16
N PRO A 130 -11.43 -11.73 9.03
CA PRO A 130 -10.67 -12.89 9.52
C PRO A 130 -9.30 -13.05 8.84
N THR A 131 -9.21 -12.76 7.53
CA THR A 131 -7.95 -12.85 6.78
C THR A 131 -6.97 -11.75 7.21
N ILE A 132 -7.46 -10.52 7.37
CA ILE A 132 -6.64 -9.39 7.87
C ILE A 132 -6.10 -9.71 9.27
N SER A 133 -6.98 -10.15 10.17
CA SER A 133 -6.64 -10.53 11.55
C SER A 133 -5.55 -11.60 11.57
N GLN A 134 -5.73 -12.67 10.79
CA GLN A 134 -4.75 -13.75 10.67
C GLN A 134 -3.39 -13.26 10.16
N MET A 135 -3.35 -12.40 9.13
CA MET A 135 -2.10 -11.89 8.57
C MET A 135 -1.35 -10.98 9.55
N VAL A 136 -2.06 -10.04 10.17
CA VAL A 136 -1.42 -9.11 11.12
C VAL A 136 -0.92 -9.84 12.37
N GLN A 137 -1.66 -10.83 12.89
CA GLN A 137 -1.19 -11.69 14.00
C GLN A 137 0.06 -12.51 13.64
N GLN A 138 0.29 -12.79 12.35
CA GLN A 138 1.52 -13.42 11.86
C GLN A 138 2.67 -12.43 11.64
N GLY A 139 2.47 -11.15 11.98
CA GLY A 139 3.42 -10.07 11.73
C GLY A 139 3.58 -9.71 10.25
N LYS A 140 2.58 -10.03 9.42
CA LYS A 140 2.54 -9.72 7.99
C LYS A 140 1.80 -8.41 7.75
N ARG A 141 2.19 -7.71 6.68
CA ARG A 141 1.63 -6.41 6.31
C ARG A 141 0.55 -6.55 5.25
N VAL A 142 -0.58 -5.93 5.52
CA VAL A 142 -1.76 -5.90 4.66
C VAL A 142 -2.00 -4.47 4.18
N ALA A 143 -2.15 -4.29 2.86
CA ALA A 143 -2.65 -3.06 2.27
C ALA A 143 -4.08 -3.27 1.76
N ILE A 144 -5.00 -2.42 2.15
CA ILE A 144 -6.32 -2.29 1.53
C ILE A 144 -6.27 -1.03 0.67
N VAL A 145 -6.57 -1.16 -0.62
CA VAL A 145 -6.41 -0.06 -1.56
C VAL A 145 -7.64 0.20 -2.41
N SER A 146 -7.83 1.47 -2.76
CA SER A 146 -8.87 1.90 -3.68
C SER A 146 -8.36 3.03 -4.56
N PRO A 147 -8.75 3.13 -5.84
CA PRO A 147 -8.44 4.31 -6.64
C PRO A 147 -9.16 5.57 -6.12
N ARG A 148 -10.23 5.42 -5.32
CA ARG A 148 -11.08 6.53 -4.89
C ARG A 148 -10.85 6.91 -3.43
N ILE A 149 -10.76 8.22 -3.17
CA ILE A 149 -10.53 8.77 -1.82
C ILE A 149 -11.74 8.56 -0.90
N ASP A 150 -12.96 8.70 -1.43
CA ASP A 150 -14.19 8.54 -0.67
C ASP A 150 -14.33 7.13 -0.09
N VAL A 151 -13.97 6.09 -0.85
CA VAL A 151 -13.94 4.70 -0.37
C VAL A 151 -12.96 4.53 0.80
N ILE A 152 -11.77 5.13 0.72
CA ILE A 152 -10.79 5.08 1.82
C ILE A 152 -11.35 5.76 3.08
N ARG A 153 -12.02 6.90 2.92
CA ARG A 153 -12.62 7.62 4.05
C ARG A 153 -13.80 6.88 4.66
N GLU A 154 -14.56 6.13 3.86
CA GLU A 154 -15.65 5.28 4.32
C GLU A 154 -15.13 4.04 5.07
N LEU A 155 -14.11 3.37 4.54
CA LEU A 155 -13.57 2.14 5.13
C LEU A 155 -12.74 2.39 6.40
N ALA A 156 -12.05 3.53 6.50
CA ALA A 156 -11.21 3.85 7.65
C ALA A 156 -11.91 3.72 9.02
N PRO A 157 -13.06 4.38 9.28
CA PRO A 157 -13.75 4.24 10.56
C PRO A 157 -14.26 2.81 10.80
N ARG A 158 -14.74 2.12 9.75
CA ARG A 158 -15.23 0.74 9.85
C ARG A 158 -14.12 -0.23 10.28
N LEU A 159 -12.93 -0.09 9.68
CA LEU A 159 -11.76 -0.90 10.05
C LEU A 159 -11.25 -0.56 11.46
N ARG A 160 -11.29 0.71 11.86
CA ARG A 160 -10.92 1.09 13.24
C ARG A 160 -11.84 0.47 14.28
N THR A 161 -13.13 0.37 14.02
CA THR A 161 -14.07 -0.35 14.89
C THR A 161 -13.84 -1.86 14.87
N ALA A 162 -13.47 -2.43 13.72
CA ALA A 162 -13.22 -3.86 13.61
C ALA A 162 -11.88 -4.29 14.24
N PHE A 163 -10.93 -3.38 14.37
CA PHE A 163 -9.57 -3.63 14.89
C PHE A 163 -9.15 -2.52 15.87
N GLU A 164 -9.91 -2.33 16.95
CA GLU A 164 -9.76 -1.17 17.85
C GLU A 164 -8.37 -1.05 18.48
N THR A 165 -7.70 -2.17 18.72
CA THR A 165 -6.38 -2.22 19.35
C THR A 165 -5.23 -2.31 18.33
N THR A 166 -5.54 -2.55 17.05
CA THR A 166 -4.53 -2.58 15.97
C THR A 166 -4.38 -1.18 15.36
N PRO A 167 -3.17 -0.59 15.34
CA PRO A 167 -2.94 0.66 14.63
C PRO A 167 -3.29 0.52 13.14
N ILE A 168 -3.88 1.55 12.53
CA ILE A 168 -4.22 1.57 11.09
C ILE A 168 -3.68 2.85 10.47
N ALA A 169 -2.77 2.72 9.51
CA ALA A 169 -2.26 3.85 8.76
C ALA A 169 -3.18 4.18 7.59
N VAL A 170 -3.69 5.43 7.53
CA VAL A 170 -4.60 5.88 6.47
C VAL A 170 -3.92 6.91 5.56
N ARG A 171 -3.85 6.65 4.24
CA ARG A 171 -3.10 7.49 3.28
C ARG A 171 -3.90 7.77 2.01
N TYR A 172 -4.26 9.02 1.78
CA TYR A 172 -4.99 9.43 0.56
C TYR A 172 -4.76 10.90 0.23
N GLY A 173 -4.75 11.26 -1.05
CA GLY A 173 -4.55 12.66 -1.46
C GLY A 173 -3.27 13.26 -0.83
N GLY A 174 -3.40 14.39 -0.12
CA GLY A 174 -2.32 14.97 0.69
C GLY A 174 -2.32 14.52 2.16
N HIS A 175 -3.26 13.67 2.58
CA HIS A 175 -3.30 13.10 3.92
C HIS A 175 -2.33 11.92 4.02
N PHE A 176 -1.30 12.09 4.84
CA PHE A 176 -0.30 11.08 5.11
C PHE A 176 -0.19 10.90 6.62
N ASP A 177 -0.90 9.91 7.12
CA ASP A 177 -0.78 9.47 8.50
C ASP A 177 0.61 8.86 8.76
N GLN A 178 1.25 9.33 9.83
CA GLN A 178 2.56 8.90 10.31
C GLN A 178 2.51 7.67 11.22
N THR A 179 1.32 7.11 11.44
CA THR A 179 1.10 5.86 12.17
C THR A 179 1.91 4.74 11.54
N ASP A 180 2.71 4.07 12.36
CA ASP A 180 3.36 2.81 12.02
C ASP A 180 2.36 1.68 12.22
N SER A 181 2.17 0.85 11.20
CA SER A 181 1.08 -0.12 11.17
C SER A 181 1.29 -1.18 10.10
N ASP A 182 0.90 -2.41 10.44
CA ASP A 182 0.82 -3.54 9.52
C ASP A 182 -0.49 -3.59 8.74
N LEU A 183 -1.47 -2.73 9.08
CA LEU A 183 -2.72 -2.57 8.36
C LEU A 183 -2.78 -1.17 7.73
N VAL A 184 -2.49 -1.10 6.44
CA VAL A 184 -2.44 0.16 5.69
C VAL A 184 -3.67 0.29 4.80
N LEU A 185 -4.39 1.39 4.92
CA LEU A 185 -5.48 1.76 4.04
C LEU A 185 -5.04 2.94 3.16
N ALA A 186 -4.93 2.72 1.84
CA ALA A 186 -4.31 3.70 0.96
C ALA A 186 -5.01 3.86 -0.38
N THR A 187 -4.93 5.04 -1.01
CA THR A 187 -5.24 5.10 -2.44
C THR A 187 -4.17 4.39 -3.26
N VAL A 188 -4.53 3.89 -4.45
CA VAL A 188 -3.55 3.29 -5.40
C VAL A 188 -2.34 4.21 -5.62
N HIS A 189 -2.59 5.51 -5.74
CA HIS A 189 -1.53 6.52 -5.84
C HIS A 189 -0.59 6.50 -4.62
N GLN A 190 -1.12 6.44 -3.40
CA GLN A 190 -0.31 6.40 -2.19
C GLN A 190 0.45 5.07 -2.05
N LEU A 191 -0.10 3.96 -2.56
CA LEU A 191 0.57 2.66 -2.57
C LEU A 191 1.88 2.68 -3.38
N LEU A 192 1.97 3.51 -4.44
CA LEU A 192 3.18 3.66 -5.26
C LEU A 192 4.38 4.28 -4.51
N ARG A 193 4.19 4.73 -3.27
CA ARG A 193 5.27 5.15 -2.36
C ARG A 193 5.90 3.96 -1.62
N PHE A 194 5.49 2.74 -1.93
CA PHE A 194 6.02 1.51 -1.38
C PHE A 194 6.63 0.64 -2.48
N HIS A 195 7.62 -0.17 -2.10
CA HIS A 195 8.29 -1.15 -2.93
C HIS A 195 8.47 -2.43 -2.11
N ARG A 196 7.85 -3.53 -2.57
CA ARG A 196 7.90 -4.86 -1.91
C ARG A 196 7.60 -4.81 -0.40
N ALA A 197 6.59 -4.04 -0.02
CA ALA A 197 6.33 -3.70 1.38
C ALA A 197 5.20 -4.50 2.02
N PHE A 198 4.40 -5.23 1.25
CA PHE A 198 3.17 -5.87 1.70
C PHE A 198 3.15 -7.34 1.34
N ASP A 199 2.61 -8.15 2.24
CA ASP A 199 2.38 -9.59 2.06
C ASP A 199 1.01 -9.85 1.42
N LEU A 200 0.04 -8.93 1.63
CA LEU A 200 -1.29 -8.98 1.04
C LEU A 200 -1.72 -7.60 0.58
N ILE A 201 -2.22 -7.51 -0.66
CA ILE A 201 -2.88 -6.32 -1.20
C ILE A 201 -4.32 -6.69 -1.54
N VAL A 202 -5.27 -5.98 -0.93
CA VAL A 202 -6.71 -6.09 -1.19
C VAL A 202 -7.15 -4.88 -2.01
N VAL A 203 -7.84 -5.13 -3.13
CA VAL A 203 -8.28 -4.10 -4.11
C VAL A 203 -9.80 -4.05 -4.20
#